data_AF-A0A8X7BL68-F1
#
_entry.id   AF-A0A8X7BL68-F1
#
_cell.length_a   1.000
_cell.length_b   1.000
_cell.length_c   1.000
_cell.angle_alpha   90.00
_cell.angle_beta   90.00
_cell.angle_gamma   90.00
#
_symmetry.space_group_name_H-M   'P 1'
#
loop_
_entity.id
_entity.type
_entity.pdbx_description
1 polymer ?
#
loop_
_entity_poly.entity_id
_entity_poly.type
_entity_poly.pdbx_seq_one_letter_code
_entity_poly.pdbx_strand_id
1 'polypeptide(L)'
;MKSEFETCMYDVRSSKNCGSVNIRPASGSKYGEVATNGPLVLPERRNYHPCSVQFNGDLRKKLGQNENFLDKYFKQSIDNKWKYGHQYKDLIEECSFRDKSCENHFSLLNNSRYGNCFTFNKLNGLSVTSASASLFGSAKGLELVLNAEINDYVAISHTVEFRIVIHDPFEEPDPEGKRMNISPGYETNVLLKQTLIKRLPVLLTRTSACSIRTTNLL
;
A
#
# COMPACT_ATOMS: atom_id res chain seq x y z
N MET A 1 -0.65 -2.44 -8.86
CA MET A 1 -1.04 -3.53 -9.79
C MET A 1 0.16 -3.78 -10.66
N LYS A 2 0.46 -5.04 -10.96
CA LYS A 2 1.64 -5.37 -11.76
C LYS A 2 1.39 -5.20 -13.27
N SER A 3 2.32 -4.59 -13.98
CA SER A 3 2.26 -4.26 -15.41
C SER A 3 2.19 -5.50 -16.30
N GLU A 4 2.77 -6.61 -15.85
CA GLU A 4 2.70 -7.91 -16.56
C GLU A 4 1.26 -8.37 -16.83
N PHE A 5 0.29 -7.98 -15.98
CA PHE A 5 -1.12 -8.29 -16.15
C PHE A 5 -1.88 -7.30 -17.04
N GLU A 6 -1.26 -6.22 -17.53
CA GLU A 6 -1.90 -5.31 -18.49
C GLU A 6 -2.25 -6.03 -19.79
N THR A 7 -1.35 -6.88 -20.28
CA THR A 7 -1.57 -7.67 -21.51
C THR A 7 -2.77 -8.62 -21.39
N CYS A 8 -2.99 -9.17 -20.20
CA CYS A 8 -4.17 -9.94 -19.82
C CYS A 8 -5.48 -9.14 -19.88
N MET A 9 -5.40 -7.82 -19.69
CA MET A 9 -6.55 -6.93 -19.75
C MET A 9 -6.84 -6.44 -21.17
N TYR A 10 -5.85 -6.34 -22.05
CA TYR A 10 -6.07 -5.93 -23.44
C TYR A 10 -6.51 -7.07 -24.39
N ASP A 11 -6.17 -8.33 -24.11
CA ASP A 11 -6.52 -9.46 -24.99
C ASP A 11 -7.64 -10.35 -24.41
N VAL A 12 -8.71 -10.55 -25.19
CA VAL A 12 -9.85 -11.42 -24.84
C VAL A 12 -9.44 -12.90 -24.90
N ARG A 13 -8.45 -13.27 -25.73
CA ARG A 13 -7.93 -14.65 -25.82
C ARG A 13 -7.01 -15.01 -24.65
N SER A 14 -6.32 -14.03 -24.07
CA SER A 14 -5.37 -14.22 -22.95
C SER A 14 -6.04 -14.41 -21.59
N SER A 15 -7.29 -13.94 -21.42
CA SER A 15 -8.03 -14.01 -20.15
C SER A 15 -8.20 -15.44 -19.59
N LYS A 16 -8.14 -16.49 -20.44
CA LYS A 16 -8.22 -17.90 -19.99
C LYS A 16 -6.89 -18.45 -19.45
N ASN A 17 -5.76 -17.78 -19.71
CA ASN A 17 -4.40 -18.22 -19.35
C ASN A 17 -3.67 -17.23 -18.43
N CYS A 18 -4.38 -16.31 -17.79
CA CYS A 18 -3.78 -15.32 -16.90
C CYS A 18 -3.26 -16.00 -15.62
N GLY A 19 -1.96 -16.32 -15.67
CA GLY A 19 -1.16 -16.98 -14.65
C GLY A 19 -0.76 -18.43 -14.96
N SER A 20 -0.76 -18.81 -16.23
CA SER A 20 0.05 -19.92 -16.77
C SER A 20 1.36 -19.44 -17.40
N VAL A 21 1.68 -18.15 -17.29
CA VAL A 21 3.01 -17.64 -17.64
C VAL A 21 3.95 -18.08 -16.52
N ASN A 22 4.84 -19.01 -16.84
CA ASN A 22 5.94 -19.40 -15.97
C ASN A 22 6.56 -18.14 -15.35
N ILE A 23 6.46 -18.04 -14.03
CA ILE A 23 7.29 -17.15 -13.22
C ILE A 23 8.71 -17.41 -13.70
N ARG A 24 9.30 -16.46 -14.43
CA ARG A 24 10.75 -16.52 -14.67
C ARG A 24 11.37 -16.67 -13.29
N PRO A 25 12.28 -17.63 -13.09
CA PRO A 25 12.95 -17.76 -11.80
C PRO A 25 13.46 -16.38 -11.44
N ALA A 26 13.15 -15.94 -10.21
CA ALA A 26 13.68 -14.72 -9.62
C ALA A 26 15.12 -14.60 -10.09
N SER A 27 15.42 -13.55 -10.87
CA SER A 27 16.78 -13.25 -11.26
C SER A 27 17.56 -13.20 -9.96
N GLY A 28 18.46 -14.17 -9.78
CA GLY A 28 19.05 -14.45 -8.49
C GLY A 28 19.60 -13.19 -7.85
N SER A 29 19.49 -13.12 -6.53
CA SER A 29 20.24 -12.18 -5.73
C SER A 29 21.72 -12.31 -6.11
N LYS A 30 22.24 -11.35 -6.89
CA LYS A 30 23.67 -11.10 -6.88
C LYS A 30 23.95 -10.26 -5.64
N TYR A 31 24.23 -10.95 -4.54
CA TYR A 31 25.04 -10.37 -3.48
C TYR A 31 26.36 -9.88 -4.10
N GLY A 32 26.68 -8.61 -3.88
CA GLY A 32 27.97 -8.03 -4.23
C GLY A 32 27.89 -6.82 -5.16
N GLU A 33 27.16 -5.78 -4.77
CA GLU A 33 27.52 -4.42 -5.18
C GLU A 33 27.35 -3.50 -3.98
N VAL A 34 28.50 -3.00 -3.52
CA VAL A 34 28.61 -1.95 -2.50
C VAL A 34 27.68 -0.80 -2.89
N ALA A 35 26.86 -0.34 -1.94
CA ALA A 35 26.00 0.82 -2.12
C ALA A 35 26.84 2.08 -2.38
N THR A 36 27.22 2.30 -3.63
CA THR A 36 27.78 3.55 -4.10
C THR A 36 27.08 3.92 -5.40
N ASN A 37 26.21 4.95 -5.32
CA ASN A 37 25.72 5.77 -6.43
C ASN A 37 24.65 5.18 -7.36
N GLY A 38 23.60 4.56 -6.81
CA GLY A 38 22.32 4.46 -7.53
C GLY A 38 21.62 5.83 -7.56
N PRO A 39 21.01 6.26 -8.69
CA PRO A 39 20.27 7.52 -8.73
C PRO A 39 19.07 7.47 -7.76
N LEU A 40 18.82 8.57 -7.05
CA LEU A 40 17.64 8.72 -6.21
C LEU A 40 16.37 8.44 -7.03
N VAL A 41 15.54 7.52 -6.56
CA VAL A 41 14.25 7.23 -7.19
C VAL A 41 13.33 8.41 -6.92
N LEU A 42 12.99 9.16 -7.96
CA LEU A 42 12.01 10.24 -7.84
C LEU A 42 10.60 9.63 -7.71
N PRO A 43 9.75 10.16 -6.81
CA PRO A 43 8.40 9.63 -6.61
C PRO A 43 7.49 9.87 -7.83
N GLU A 44 7.81 10.86 -8.64
CA GLU A 44 7.05 11.19 -9.83
C GLU A 44 7.52 10.35 -11.02
N ARG A 45 6.61 9.59 -11.65
CA ARG A 45 6.92 8.95 -12.93
C ARG A 45 6.86 10.03 -14.00
N ARG A 46 8.03 10.43 -14.52
CA ARG A 46 8.17 11.36 -15.65
C ARG A 46 7.68 10.72 -16.96
N ASN A 47 6.39 10.41 -17.04
CA ASN A 47 5.67 10.26 -18.31
C ASN A 47 4.97 11.58 -18.65
N TYR A 48 5.63 12.71 -18.38
CA TYR A 48 5.18 14.02 -18.84
C TYR A 48 5.46 14.14 -20.33
N HIS A 49 4.46 13.87 -21.16
CA HIS A 49 4.47 14.37 -22.53
C HIS A 49 4.36 15.91 -22.46
N PRO A 50 5.25 16.67 -23.11
CA PRO A 50 5.13 18.13 -23.17
C PRO A 50 3.75 18.56 -23.66
N CYS A 51 3.22 19.67 -23.16
CA CYS A 51 1.92 20.20 -23.63
C CYS A 51 1.87 20.44 -25.15
N SER A 52 3.02 20.61 -25.80
CA SER A 52 3.13 20.70 -27.26
C SER A 52 2.84 19.39 -27.99
N VAL A 53 2.96 18.25 -27.32
CA VAL A 53 2.60 16.91 -27.83
C VAL A 53 1.15 16.54 -27.47
N GLN A 54 0.49 17.34 -26.62
CA GLN A 54 -0.85 17.05 -26.09
C GLN A 54 -1.99 17.16 -27.11
N PHE A 55 -1.73 17.73 -28.28
CA PHE A 55 -2.71 17.96 -29.35
C PHE A 55 -2.58 17.04 -30.57
N ASN A 56 -1.94 15.86 -30.44
CA ASN A 56 -1.96 14.83 -31.47
C ASN A 56 -2.91 13.67 -31.12
N GLY A 57 -3.54 13.08 -32.13
CA GLY A 57 -4.59 12.06 -32.03
C GLY A 57 -4.24 10.79 -31.24
N ASP A 58 -2.96 10.56 -30.94
CA ASP A 58 -2.48 9.43 -30.14
C ASP A 58 -2.86 9.51 -28.65
N LEU A 59 -3.05 10.70 -28.09
CA LEU A 59 -3.47 10.85 -26.68
C LEU A 59 -4.93 10.45 -26.45
N ARG A 60 -5.82 10.69 -27.43
CA ARG A 60 -7.20 10.17 -27.39
C ARG A 60 -7.21 8.64 -27.38
N LYS A 61 -6.32 8.00 -28.15
CA LYS A 61 -6.18 6.53 -28.15
C LYS A 61 -5.62 6.01 -26.82
N LYS A 62 -4.60 6.65 -26.23
CA LYS A 62 -4.05 6.27 -24.91
C LYS A 62 -5.06 6.47 -23.76
N LEU A 63 -5.79 7.60 -23.71
CA LEU A 63 -6.82 7.81 -22.68
C LEU A 63 -7.94 6.77 -22.80
N GLY A 64 -8.44 6.50 -24.01
CA GLY A 64 -9.45 5.46 -24.22
C GLY A 64 -8.97 4.04 -23.89
N GLN A 65 -7.68 3.75 -24.08
CA GLN A 65 -7.08 2.47 -23.67
C GLN A 65 -6.96 2.33 -22.15
N ASN A 66 -6.72 3.43 -21.43
CA ASN A 66 -6.65 3.43 -19.96
C ASN A 66 -8.03 3.23 -19.31
N GLU A 67 -9.08 3.84 -19.87
CA GLU A 67 -10.46 3.63 -19.41
C GLU A 67 -10.91 2.17 -19.62
N ASN A 68 -10.60 1.59 -20.79
CA ASN A 68 -10.88 0.18 -21.07
C ASN A 68 -10.17 -0.79 -20.11
N PHE A 69 -8.96 -0.47 -19.67
CA PHE A 69 -8.22 -1.28 -18.69
C PHE A 69 -8.92 -1.28 -17.33
N LEU A 70 -9.24 -0.08 -16.81
CA LEU A 70 -9.86 0.07 -15.50
C LEU A 70 -11.21 -0.63 -15.43
N ASP A 71 -12.06 -0.44 -16.45
CA ASP A 71 -13.37 -1.09 -16.52
C ASP A 71 -13.26 -2.61 -16.50
N LYS A 72 -12.27 -3.19 -17.21
CA LYS A 72 -12.07 -4.63 -17.23
C LYS A 72 -11.50 -5.13 -15.91
N TYR A 73 -10.59 -4.40 -15.27
CA TYR A 73 -10.05 -4.72 -13.95
C TYR A 73 -11.15 -4.72 -12.89
N PHE A 74 -12.02 -3.70 -12.87
CA PHE A 74 -13.11 -3.60 -11.89
C PHE A 74 -14.10 -4.77 -11.99
N LYS A 75 -14.30 -5.32 -13.20
CA LYS A 75 -15.15 -6.49 -13.47
C LYS A 75 -14.52 -7.83 -13.08
N GLN A 76 -13.25 -7.87 -12.67
CA GLN A 76 -12.60 -9.12 -12.24
C GLN A 76 -13.10 -9.63 -10.89
N SER A 77 -12.98 -10.94 -10.68
CA SER A 77 -13.18 -11.57 -9.37
C SER A 77 -12.15 -11.10 -8.34
N ILE A 78 -12.47 -11.27 -7.07
CA ILE A 78 -11.57 -10.89 -5.97
C ILE A 78 -10.23 -11.65 -6.03
N ASP A 79 -10.26 -12.95 -6.36
CA ASP A 79 -9.06 -13.79 -6.48
C ASP A 79 -8.13 -13.29 -7.59
N ASN A 80 -8.71 -12.88 -8.72
CA ASN A 80 -7.96 -12.30 -9.83
C ASN A 80 -7.36 -10.96 -9.43
N LYS A 81 -8.11 -10.10 -8.74
CA LYS A 81 -7.59 -8.81 -8.24
C LYS A 81 -6.43 -9.00 -7.26
N TRP A 82 -6.49 -10.02 -6.40
CA TRP A 82 -5.38 -10.40 -5.53
C TRP A 82 -4.16 -10.85 -6.31
N LYS A 83 -4.35 -11.68 -7.34
CA LYS A 83 -3.27 -12.16 -8.20
C LYS A 83 -2.60 -11.05 -8.99
N TYR A 84 -3.37 -10.06 -9.46
CA TYR A 84 -2.86 -8.96 -10.29
C TYR A 84 -2.23 -7.81 -9.49
N GLY A 85 -2.39 -7.82 -8.17
CA GLY A 85 -1.74 -6.89 -7.26
C GLY A 85 -0.29 -7.27 -6.95
N HIS A 86 0.43 -6.36 -6.28
CA HIS A 86 1.74 -6.67 -5.70
C HIS A 86 1.56 -7.73 -4.61
N GLN A 87 2.47 -8.71 -4.56
CA GLN A 87 2.42 -9.78 -3.57
C GLN A 87 3.23 -9.40 -2.34
N TYR A 88 2.94 -10.03 -1.20
CA TYR A 88 3.61 -9.72 0.07
C TYR A 88 5.13 -9.80 -0.06
N LYS A 89 5.62 -10.91 -0.62
CA LYS A 89 7.05 -11.21 -0.74
C LYS A 89 7.79 -10.30 -1.71
N ASP A 90 7.06 -9.62 -2.60
CA ASP A 90 7.66 -8.71 -3.56
C ASP A 90 7.68 -7.27 -3.03
N LEU A 91 6.70 -6.90 -2.19
CA LEU A 91 6.57 -5.55 -1.62
C LEU A 91 7.32 -5.39 -0.30
N ILE A 92 7.26 -6.37 0.59
CA ILE A 92 7.87 -6.34 1.94
C ILE A 92 9.04 -7.33 1.93
N GLU A 93 10.24 -6.81 1.76
CA GLU A 93 11.47 -7.61 1.70
C GLU A 93 11.88 -8.07 3.10
N GLU A 94 11.81 -7.18 4.08
CA GLU A 94 12.11 -7.48 5.47
C GLU A 94 11.04 -6.89 6.39
N CYS A 95 10.72 -7.63 7.46
CA CYS A 95 9.78 -7.22 8.50
C CYS A 95 10.33 -7.58 9.86
N SER A 96 10.49 -6.57 10.73
CA SER A 96 10.83 -6.76 12.13
C SER A 96 9.83 -6.05 13.03
N PHE A 97 9.31 -6.76 14.03
CA PHE A 97 8.55 -6.18 15.12
C PHE A 97 9.11 -6.68 16.44
N ARG A 98 9.68 -5.75 17.24
CA ARG A 98 10.41 -6.08 18.48
C ARG A 98 11.55 -7.10 18.25
N ASP A 99 12.34 -6.88 17.21
CA ASP A 99 13.48 -7.74 16.81
C ASP A 99 13.07 -9.18 16.43
N LYS A 100 11.82 -9.37 16.01
CA LYS A 100 11.32 -10.67 15.55
C LYS A 100 10.65 -10.53 14.19
N SER A 101 10.81 -11.54 13.36
CA SER A 101 10.11 -11.61 12.08
C SER A 101 8.60 -11.49 12.28
N CYS A 102 7.97 -10.62 11.49
CA CYS A 102 6.53 -10.34 11.52
C CYS A 102 5.79 -10.79 10.26
N GLU A 103 6.39 -11.63 9.41
CA GLU A 103 5.81 -12.08 8.13
C GLU A 103 4.39 -12.66 8.29
N ASN A 104 4.16 -13.47 9.33
CA ASN A 104 2.88 -14.14 9.56
C ASN A 104 1.81 -13.25 10.23
N HIS A 105 2.08 -11.97 10.44
CA HIS A 105 1.17 -11.05 11.17
C HIS A 105 0.45 -10.04 10.26
N PHE A 106 0.45 -10.29 8.94
CA PHE A 106 -0.23 -9.45 7.97
C PHE A 106 -1.51 -10.10 7.45
N SER A 107 -2.56 -9.29 7.32
CA SER A 107 -3.77 -9.63 6.58
C SER A 107 -3.79 -8.92 5.23
N LEU A 108 -4.22 -9.63 4.19
CA LEU A 108 -4.42 -9.07 2.85
C LEU A 108 -5.81 -8.46 2.71
N LEU A 109 -5.87 -7.22 2.22
CA LEU A 109 -7.08 -6.54 1.79
C LEU A 109 -6.87 -6.04 0.36
N ASN A 110 -7.90 -6.12 -0.50
CA ASN A 110 -7.82 -5.52 -1.83
C ASN A 110 -8.63 -4.23 -1.87
N ASN A 111 -7.95 -3.13 -2.12
CA ASN A 111 -8.54 -1.85 -2.44
C ASN A 111 -8.73 -1.74 -3.96
N SER A 112 -9.89 -1.24 -4.39
CA SER A 112 -10.24 -1.15 -5.80
C SER A 112 -9.32 -0.21 -6.59
N ARG A 113 -8.78 0.83 -5.94
CA ARG A 113 -7.91 1.84 -6.54
C ARG A 113 -6.42 1.49 -6.40
N TYR A 114 -6.00 0.96 -5.26
CA TYR A 114 -4.58 0.73 -4.94
C TYR A 114 -4.13 -0.73 -5.07
N GLY A 115 -5.07 -1.66 -5.27
CA GLY A 115 -4.78 -3.09 -5.34
C GLY A 115 -4.57 -3.70 -3.95
N ASN A 116 -3.58 -4.57 -3.82
CA ASN A 116 -3.33 -5.28 -2.57
C ASN A 116 -2.75 -4.36 -1.50
N CYS A 117 -3.34 -4.41 -0.32
CA CYS A 117 -2.92 -3.75 0.90
C CYS A 117 -2.62 -4.81 1.96
N PHE A 118 -1.52 -4.65 2.69
CA PHE A 118 -1.11 -5.56 3.75
C PHE A 118 -1.22 -4.84 5.08
N THR A 119 -2.09 -5.33 5.96
CA THR A 119 -2.33 -4.73 7.28
C THR A 119 -1.66 -5.56 8.35
N PHE A 120 -0.69 -4.97 9.03
CA PHE A 120 -0.07 -5.55 10.23
C PHE A 120 -1.03 -5.45 11.41
N ASN A 121 -1.09 -6.50 12.25
CA ASN A 121 -1.78 -6.48 13.54
C ASN A 121 -3.28 -6.12 13.46
N LYS A 122 -3.96 -6.59 12.41
CA LYS A 122 -5.42 -6.46 12.29
C LYS A 122 -6.12 -7.40 13.27
N LEU A 123 -7.03 -6.88 14.09
CA LEU A 123 -7.86 -7.70 14.97
C LEU A 123 -9.13 -8.12 14.24
N ASN A 124 -9.19 -9.39 13.87
CA ASN A 124 -10.45 -10.01 13.46
C ASN A 124 -11.11 -10.53 14.75
N GLY A 125 -12.42 -10.32 14.95
CA GLY A 125 -13.13 -10.54 16.23
C GLY A 125 -13.01 -11.91 16.93
N LEU A 126 -12.22 -12.85 16.39
CA LEU A 126 -11.85 -14.15 16.96
C LEU A 126 -10.41 -14.19 17.53
N SER A 127 -9.51 -13.30 17.10
CA SER A 127 -8.12 -13.21 17.58
C SER A 127 -7.99 -12.02 18.53
N VAL A 128 -7.80 -12.31 19.82
CA VAL A 128 -7.82 -11.32 20.91
C VAL A 128 -6.42 -10.74 21.18
N THR A 129 -5.39 -11.22 20.49
CA THR A 129 -4.01 -10.78 20.75
C THR A 129 -3.59 -9.69 19.78
N SER A 130 -3.74 -8.43 20.18
CA SER A 130 -3.03 -7.34 19.53
C SER A 130 -1.57 -7.39 19.94
N ALA A 131 -0.68 -7.25 18.95
CA ALA A 131 0.73 -7.01 19.19
C ALA A 131 0.89 -5.59 19.76
N SER A 132 0.63 -5.41 21.06
CA SER A 132 0.78 -4.11 21.74
C SER A 132 2.25 -3.78 21.87
N ALA A 133 2.80 -2.71 21.30
CA ALA A 133 4.17 -2.29 21.62
C ALA A 133 4.29 -2.02 23.15
N SER A 134 4.93 -2.90 23.92
CA SER A 134 4.99 -2.80 25.39
C SER A 134 6.20 -2.00 25.88
N LEU A 135 7.06 -1.57 24.96
CA LEU A 135 8.31 -0.87 25.21
C LEU A 135 8.40 0.30 24.23
N PHE A 136 8.71 1.49 24.76
CA PHE A 136 8.91 2.71 23.99
C PHE A 136 10.31 2.67 23.33
N GLY A 137 10.41 3.14 22.08
CA GLY A 137 11.65 3.26 21.32
C GLY A 137 11.55 2.73 19.89
N SER A 138 12.25 3.37 18.94
CA SER A 138 12.28 2.96 17.52
C SER A 138 12.72 1.51 17.34
N ALA A 139 13.69 1.06 18.15
CA ALA A 139 14.23 -0.31 18.13
C ALA A 139 13.23 -1.43 18.51
N LYS A 140 12.04 -1.08 19.04
CA LYS A 140 10.99 -2.07 19.38
C LYS A 140 9.70 -1.87 18.58
N GLY A 141 9.73 -0.96 17.60
CA GLY A 141 8.61 -0.66 16.72
C GLY A 141 8.45 -1.68 15.59
N LEU A 142 7.62 -1.30 14.61
CA LEU A 142 7.51 -1.99 13.33
C LEU A 142 8.54 -1.39 12.38
N GLU A 143 9.43 -2.22 11.88
CA GLU A 143 10.44 -1.88 10.89
C GLU A 143 10.17 -2.70 9.62
N LEU A 144 10.18 -2.01 8.48
CA LEU A 144 9.89 -2.59 7.17
C LEU A 144 10.93 -2.13 6.16
N VAL A 145 11.49 -3.08 5.42
CA VAL A 145 12.22 -2.80 4.18
C VAL A 145 11.27 -3.09 3.03
N LEU A 146 10.96 -2.05 2.25
CA LEU A 146 9.94 -2.09 1.21
C LEU A 146 10.55 -1.96 -0.18
N ASN A 147 10.11 -2.81 -1.11
CA ASN A 147 10.46 -2.71 -2.51
C ASN A 147 9.29 -2.15 -3.32
N ALA A 148 9.54 -1.01 -3.97
CA ALA A 148 8.52 -0.31 -4.74
C ALA A 148 8.24 -0.95 -6.11
N GLU A 149 8.98 -1.96 -6.56
CA GLU A 149 8.78 -2.66 -7.84
C GLU A 149 8.51 -1.69 -9.02
N ILE A 150 9.36 -0.67 -9.18
CA ILE A 150 9.12 0.50 -10.06
C ILE A 150 8.86 0.11 -11.52
N ASN A 151 9.47 -0.98 -11.97
CA ASN A 151 9.34 -1.50 -13.33
C ASN A 151 7.99 -2.21 -13.56
N ASP A 152 7.32 -2.64 -12.49
CA ASP A 152 6.08 -3.40 -12.54
C ASP A 152 4.85 -2.50 -12.38
N TYR A 153 5.02 -1.18 -12.40
CA TYR A 153 3.90 -0.26 -12.32
C TYR A 153 3.18 -0.14 -13.66
N VAL A 154 1.86 -0.34 -13.63
CA VAL A 154 0.96 -0.07 -14.75
C VAL A 154 1.12 1.36 -15.31
N ALA A 155 0.87 1.53 -16.60
CA ALA A 155 1.08 2.79 -17.32
C ALA A 155 0.20 3.94 -16.80
N ILE A 156 -0.96 3.61 -16.20
CA ILE A 156 -1.89 4.56 -15.57
C ILE A 156 -1.38 5.10 -14.23
N SER A 157 -0.40 4.46 -13.60
CA SER A 157 0.16 4.92 -12.33
C SER A 157 1.18 6.03 -12.58
N HIS A 158 0.85 7.24 -12.12
CA HIS A 158 1.69 8.43 -12.31
C HIS A 158 2.75 8.64 -11.22
N THR A 159 2.59 8.00 -10.06
CA THR A 159 3.45 8.19 -8.90
C THR A 159 3.90 6.85 -8.34
N VAL A 160 5.15 6.78 -7.89
CA VAL A 160 5.77 5.68 -7.16
C VAL A 160 5.91 6.11 -5.71
N GLU A 161 5.10 5.54 -4.84
CA GLU A 161 5.04 5.87 -3.42
C GLU A 161 4.48 4.68 -2.64
N PHE A 162 4.87 4.57 -1.38
CA PHE A 162 4.20 3.71 -0.42
C PHE A 162 3.09 4.49 0.27
N ARG A 163 1.91 3.89 0.38
CA ARG A 163 0.77 4.49 1.08
C ARG A 163 0.56 3.76 2.39
N ILE A 164 0.77 4.47 3.48
CA ILE A 164 0.64 3.94 4.84
C ILE A 164 -0.59 4.54 5.49
N VAL A 165 -1.41 3.69 6.09
CA VAL A 165 -2.61 4.07 6.85
C VAL A 165 -2.43 3.57 8.27
N ILE A 166 -2.59 4.47 9.24
CA ILE A 166 -2.63 4.11 10.66
C ILE A 166 -4.08 4.22 11.10
N HIS A 167 -4.64 3.10 11.54
CA HIS A 167 -6.04 3.01 11.93
C HIS A 167 -6.20 2.19 13.21
N ASP A 168 -7.40 2.23 13.81
CA ASP A 168 -7.72 1.38 14.95
C ASP A 168 -7.72 -0.11 14.53
N PRO A 169 -7.23 -1.05 15.35
CA PRO A 169 -7.15 -2.46 14.99
C PRO A 169 -8.48 -3.12 14.61
N PHE A 170 -9.61 -2.55 15.02
CA PHE A 170 -10.97 -3.01 14.70
C PHE A 170 -11.63 -2.22 13.55
N GLU A 171 -11.03 -1.12 13.08
CA GLU A 171 -11.50 -0.34 11.93
C GLU A 171 -10.89 -0.90 10.64
N GLU A 172 -11.61 -0.81 9.52
CA GLU A 172 -11.02 -1.05 8.20
C GLU A 172 -10.17 0.15 7.76
N PRO A 173 -9.02 -0.05 7.11
CA PRO A 173 -8.18 1.05 6.64
C PRO A 173 -8.86 1.84 5.52
N ASP A 174 -8.74 3.18 5.58
CA ASP A 174 -9.17 4.12 4.53
C ASP A 174 -7.95 4.76 3.84
N PRO A 175 -7.40 4.14 2.77
CA PRO A 175 -6.26 4.68 2.03
C PRO A 175 -6.62 5.89 1.15
N GLU A 176 -7.89 6.19 0.92
CA GLU A 176 -8.33 7.38 0.17
C GLU A 176 -8.34 8.63 1.05
N GLY A 177 -8.76 8.52 2.31
CA GLY A 177 -8.90 9.64 3.24
C GLY A 177 -7.76 9.80 4.25
N LYS A 178 -7.36 8.73 4.94
CA LYS A 178 -6.42 8.78 6.09
C LYS A 178 -5.07 8.13 5.76
N ARG A 179 -4.29 8.73 4.86
CA ARG A 179 -3.00 8.18 4.42
C ARG A 179 -1.81 9.10 4.64
N MET A 180 -0.65 8.48 4.72
CA MET A 180 0.66 9.09 4.58
C MET A 180 1.36 8.48 3.37
N ASN A 181 1.95 9.34 2.53
CA ASN A 181 2.68 8.92 1.35
C ASN A 181 4.18 8.96 1.66
N ILE A 182 4.88 7.84 1.44
CA ILE A 182 6.32 7.73 1.63
C ILE A 182 6.98 7.50 0.29
N SER A 183 8.01 8.30 0.02
CA SER A 183 8.81 8.17 -1.19
C SER A 183 9.82 7.03 -1.04
N PRO A 184 10.02 6.19 -2.06
CA PRO A 184 11.11 5.21 -2.04
C PRO A 184 12.49 5.91 -2.05
N GLY A 185 13.53 5.20 -1.64
CA GLY A 185 14.92 5.68 -1.67
C GLY A 185 15.36 6.48 -0.44
N TYR A 186 14.50 6.64 0.55
CA TYR A 186 14.81 7.28 1.84
C TYR A 186 14.30 6.44 3.00
N GLU A 187 14.99 6.51 4.13
CA GLU A 187 14.49 6.01 5.41
C GLU A 187 13.48 7.01 5.98
N THR A 188 12.29 6.53 6.38
CA THR A 188 11.25 7.36 6.99
C THR A 188 10.89 6.85 8.37
N ASN A 189 11.18 7.65 9.39
CA ASN A 189 10.87 7.35 10.78
C ASN A 189 9.57 8.02 11.22
N VAL A 190 8.60 7.22 11.68
CA VAL A 190 7.27 7.69 12.06
C VAL A 190 7.02 7.39 13.55
N LEU A 191 6.91 8.44 14.35
CA LEU A 191 6.55 8.31 15.77
C LEU A 191 5.04 8.47 15.94
N LEU A 192 4.41 7.53 16.65
CA LEU A 192 2.97 7.52 16.89
C LEU A 192 2.64 7.91 18.33
N LYS A 193 1.60 8.72 18.49
CA LYS A 193 0.99 9.04 19.79
C LYS A 193 -0.52 8.83 19.72
N GLN A 194 -1.04 7.91 20.51
CA GLN A 194 -2.47 7.65 20.59
C GLN A 194 -3.16 8.69 21.49
N THR A 195 -4.24 9.29 21.01
CA THR A 195 -5.09 10.19 21.81
C THR A 195 -6.53 9.67 21.78
N LEU A 196 -7.07 9.30 22.95
CA LEU A 196 -8.43 8.79 23.07
C LEU A 196 -9.39 9.92 23.48
N ILE A 197 -10.39 10.20 22.64
CA ILE A 197 -11.41 11.23 22.88
C ILE A 197 -12.74 10.55 23.18
N LYS A 198 -13.16 10.54 24.44
CA LYS A 198 -14.46 10.01 24.86
C LYS A 198 -15.50 11.14 24.89
N ARG A 199 -16.51 11.08 24.03
CA ARG A 199 -17.65 12.00 24.07
C ARG A 199 -18.74 11.44 24.98
N LEU A 200 -19.36 12.29 25.78
CA LEU A 200 -20.51 11.90 26.60
C LEU A 200 -21.77 11.82 25.72
N PRO A 201 -22.69 10.87 25.98
CA PRO A 201 -23.94 10.74 25.23
C PRO A 201 -24.85 11.98 25.40
N VAL A 202 -25.60 12.31 24.35
CA VAL A 202 -26.47 13.50 24.23
C VAL A 202 -27.53 13.61 25.34
N LEU A 203 -27.93 12.49 25.96
CA LEU A 203 -28.93 12.50 27.04
C LEU A 203 -28.45 13.17 28.34
N LEU A 204 -27.19 13.59 28.42
CA LEU A 204 -26.64 14.34 29.57
C LEU A 204 -26.37 15.82 29.27
N THR A 205 -26.70 16.33 28.08
CA THR A 205 -26.41 17.73 27.70
C THR A 205 -27.65 18.62 27.64
N ARG A 206 -28.52 18.55 28.66
CA ARG A 206 -29.50 19.63 28.90
C ARG A 206 -29.10 20.62 29.99
N THR A 207 -27.97 20.44 30.66
CA THR A 207 -27.38 21.47 31.52
C THR A 207 -25.86 21.40 31.52
N SER A 208 -25.23 22.51 31.13
CA SER A 208 -23.80 22.87 31.30
C SER A 208 -22.73 21.91 30.74
N ALA A 209 -21.97 22.43 29.77
CA ALA A 209 -20.69 21.86 29.33
C ALA A 209 -19.72 21.66 30.52
N CYS A 210 -19.28 20.43 30.75
CA CYS A 210 -18.09 20.12 31.55
C CYS A 210 -17.10 19.36 30.67
N SER A 211 -16.04 20.06 30.24
CA SER A 211 -14.89 19.43 29.59
C SER A 211 -13.99 18.88 30.70
N ILE A 212 -14.01 17.57 30.91
CA ILE A 212 -13.03 16.91 31.77
C ILE A 212 -11.81 16.61 30.91
N ARG A 213 -10.77 17.44 31.01
CA ARG A 213 -9.41 17.08 30.56
C ARG A 213 -8.80 16.15 31.59
N THR A 214 -8.74 14.86 31.30
CA THR A 214 -7.83 13.94 31.98
C THR A 214 -6.52 13.89 31.21
N THR A 215 -5.56 14.72 31.62
CA THR A 215 -4.15 14.49 31.35
C THR A 215 -3.67 13.34 32.23
N ASN A 216 -3.68 12.13 31.71
CA ASN A 216 -2.81 11.08 32.26
C ASN A 216 -1.42 11.29 31.66
N LEU A 217 -0.55 11.92 32.45
CA LEU A 217 0.90 11.82 32.30
C LEU A 217 1.32 10.48 32.89
N LEU A 218 1.65 9.52 32.03
CA LEU A 218 2.63 8.45 32.26
C LEU A 218 3.27 8.11 30.92
#